data_AF-A0A538LLT5-F1
#
_entry.id   AF-A0A538LLT5-F1
#
_cell.length_a   1.000
_cell.length_b   1.000
_cell.length_c   1.000
_cell.angle_alpha   90.00
_cell.angle_beta   90.00
_cell.angle_gamma   90.00
#
_symmetry.space_group_name_H-M   'P 1'
#
loop_
_entity.id
_entity.type
_entity.pdbx_description
1 polymer ?
#
loop_
_entity_poly.entity_id
_entity_poly.type
_entity_poly.pdbx_seq_one_letter_code
_entity_poly.pdbx_strand_id
1 'polypeptide(L)'
;MAERRPITARDVKSNVEGYSEMSDEAFARRFYSDRAELLALGVPLQSQRDEFTGEELYTLRSEQYFLPQLELENDELAALNTALYLLEGRFAYAEPLRLALQNLALGRPGFAEAPTATADRVEVVDPDYSPEMPGRLAKLEGAISKQRTIKFDYWSISRDEHAERTLNPYVLYNDRGKWYVVGRDLDRDAERTFRVSRIEGDIRFATRRERDFRIPADFDIGERRGLPEWQIGDVVGEARIEVLGDTAWWVQRLYGTSGRLEEGVWVTEYSSLEQLSSWVLRQDGRAVPLEPEELRRDVATSLRRIRQGHEGRAPEPAREAPRRGVDGIQDRPAGPVVPERFAVLQALLAYLLAACGESKEAAIPAEELMERFPSIPADELEEHLSLLNLVNFGGGCYTIYAELRDGAVHVDKELWGDTFRWRRARSGSRSSTSGR
;
A
#
# COMPACT_ATOMS: atom_id res chain seq x y z
N MET A 1 -3.33 -12.01 -34.97
CA MET A 1 -2.27 -12.77 -35.67
C MET A 1 -0.98 -11.94 -35.72
N ALA A 2 -0.34 -11.69 -34.57
CA ALA A 2 0.90 -10.91 -34.53
C ALA A 2 1.81 -11.39 -33.38
N GLU A 3 2.00 -12.70 -33.22
CA GLU A 3 2.85 -13.23 -32.15
C GLU A 3 3.62 -14.43 -32.69
N ARG A 4 4.96 -14.28 -32.78
CA ARG A 4 5.99 -15.33 -32.73
C ARG A 4 7.32 -14.95 -33.38
N ARG A 5 7.41 -13.85 -34.14
CA ARG A 5 8.66 -13.49 -34.83
C ARG A 5 9.46 -12.48 -33.98
N PRO A 6 10.71 -12.79 -33.60
CA PRO A 6 11.62 -11.80 -33.04
C PRO A 6 11.78 -10.63 -34.01
N ILE A 7 11.71 -9.40 -33.51
CA ILE A 7 11.75 -8.18 -34.34
C ILE A 7 13.05 -7.41 -34.09
N THR A 8 13.55 -6.74 -35.12
CA THR A 8 14.76 -5.90 -35.00
C THR A 8 14.40 -4.53 -34.42
N ALA A 9 15.39 -3.80 -33.90
CA ALA A 9 15.18 -2.40 -33.49
C ALA A 9 14.69 -1.52 -34.67
N ARG A 10 15.09 -1.85 -35.90
CA ARG A 10 14.65 -1.14 -37.11
C ARG A 10 13.17 -1.39 -37.43
N ASP A 11 12.70 -2.61 -37.20
CA ASP A 11 11.28 -2.95 -37.32
C ASP A 11 10.46 -2.22 -36.25
N VAL A 12 10.97 -2.13 -35.03
CA VAL A 12 10.34 -1.36 -33.95
C VAL A 12 10.25 0.12 -34.33
N LYS A 13 11.33 0.71 -34.86
CA LYS A 13 11.33 2.11 -35.33
C LYS A 13 10.22 2.39 -36.36
N SER A 14 9.97 1.44 -37.24
CA SER A 14 9.03 1.61 -38.36
C SER A 14 7.57 1.37 -37.96
N ASN A 15 7.32 0.56 -36.92
CA ASN A 15 5.96 0.13 -36.54
C ASN A 15 5.42 0.79 -35.27
N VAL A 16 6.28 1.42 -34.45
CA VAL A 16 5.84 2.13 -33.25
C VAL A 16 5.59 3.60 -33.58
N GLU A 17 4.36 4.04 -33.30
CA GLU A 17 3.93 5.42 -33.51
C GLU A 17 4.82 6.39 -32.73
N GLY A 18 5.28 7.45 -33.40
CA GLY A 18 6.24 8.42 -32.85
C GLY A 18 7.72 8.08 -33.02
N TYR A 19 8.11 6.81 -33.24
CA TYR A 19 9.51 6.45 -33.51
C TYR A 19 9.91 6.61 -34.98
N SER A 20 8.95 6.49 -35.88
CA SER A 20 9.17 6.53 -37.33
C SER A 20 9.73 7.87 -37.82
N GLU A 21 9.35 8.97 -37.17
CA GLU A 21 9.79 10.33 -37.52
C GLU A 21 11.10 10.75 -36.83
N MET A 22 11.64 9.92 -35.92
CA MET A 22 12.86 10.25 -35.17
C MET A 22 14.14 10.00 -36.00
N SER A 23 15.17 10.81 -35.75
CA SER A 23 16.52 10.50 -36.22
C SER A 23 17.04 9.21 -35.57
N ASP A 24 17.96 8.50 -36.23
CA ASP A 24 18.48 7.23 -35.71
C ASP A 24 19.11 7.35 -34.31
N GLU A 25 19.77 8.49 -34.05
CA GLU A 25 20.39 8.77 -32.74
C GLU A 25 19.34 9.06 -31.65
N ALA A 26 18.26 9.77 -31.98
CA ALA A 26 17.15 10.04 -31.06
C ALA A 26 16.35 8.75 -30.79
N PHE A 27 16.09 7.96 -31.83
CA PHE A 27 15.45 6.66 -31.73
C PHE A 27 16.26 5.71 -30.85
N ALA A 28 17.57 5.55 -31.08
CA ALA A 28 18.39 4.64 -30.27
C ALA A 28 18.33 5.00 -28.77
N ARG A 29 18.47 6.30 -28.43
CA ARG A 29 18.36 6.76 -27.04
C ARG A 29 16.98 6.49 -26.45
N ARG A 30 15.91 6.77 -27.20
CA ARG A 30 14.53 6.58 -26.74
C ARG A 30 14.19 5.10 -26.60
N PHE A 31 14.52 4.29 -27.60
CA PHE A 31 14.30 2.84 -27.58
C PHE A 31 14.98 2.14 -26.40
N TYR A 32 16.26 2.46 -26.11
CA TYR A 32 16.95 1.87 -24.95
C TYR A 32 16.41 2.41 -23.61
N SER A 33 15.90 3.64 -23.58
CA SER A 33 15.20 4.22 -22.42
C SER A 33 13.88 3.48 -22.17
N ASP A 34 13.05 3.36 -23.18
CA ASP A 34 11.72 2.76 -23.10
C ASP A 34 11.83 1.24 -22.83
N ARG A 35 12.88 0.57 -23.32
CA ARG A 35 13.24 -0.80 -22.91
C ARG A 35 13.55 -0.90 -21.41
N ALA A 36 14.32 0.04 -20.87
CA ALA A 36 14.64 0.03 -19.45
C ALA A 36 13.39 0.30 -18.59
N GLU A 37 12.48 1.13 -19.09
CA GLU A 37 11.18 1.43 -18.48
C GLU A 37 10.26 0.19 -18.45
N LEU A 38 10.12 -0.52 -19.58
CA LEU A 38 9.35 -1.77 -19.64
C LEU A 38 9.86 -2.82 -18.66
N LEU A 39 11.19 -2.97 -18.54
CA LEU A 39 11.80 -3.89 -17.57
C LEU A 39 11.54 -3.46 -16.12
N ALA A 40 11.52 -2.16 -15.84
CA ALA A 40 11.19 -1.63 -14.51
C ALA A 40 9.72 -1.85 -14.14
N LEU A 41 8.82 -1.87 -15.13
CA LEU A 41 7.40 -2.19 -14.98
C LEU A 41 7.11 -3.70 -14.89
N GLY A 42 8.15 -4.54 -14.90
CA GLY A 42 8.00 -5.99 -14.83
C GLY A 42 7.59 -6.65 -16.14
N VAL A 43 7.69 -5.94 -17.28
CA VAL A 43 7.42 -6.46 -18.62
C VAL A 43 8.73 -7.02 -19.20
N PRO A 44 8.92 -8.36 -19.28
CA PRO A 44 10.21 -8.94 -19.64
C PRO A 44 10.46 -8.89 -21.15
N LEU A 45 11.20 -7.88 -21.59
CA LEU A 45 11.69 -7.79 -22.97
C LEU A 45 12.98 -8.60 -23.15
N GLN A 46 12.88 -9.73 -23.85
CA GLN A 46 14.03 -10.58 -24.14
C GLN A 46 14.81 -10.06 -25.35
N SER A 47 16.13 -10.01 -25.25
CA SER A 47 17.03 -9.64 -26.35
C SER A 47 17.96 -10.82 -26.66
N GLN A 48 17.96 -11.29 -27.91
CA GLN A 48 18.88 -12.30 -28.41
C GLN A 48 19.63 -11.74 -29.61
N ARG A 49 20.93 -12.00 -29.70
CA ARG A 49 21.70 -11.63 -30.89
C ARG A 49 21.51 -12.71 -31.95
N ASP A 50 21.12 -12.32 -33.15
CA ASP A 50 21.01 -13.25 -34.27
C ASP A 50 22.41 -13.71 -34.71
N GLU A 51 22.59 -15.02 -34.86
CA GLU A 51 23.89 -15.61 -35.22
C GLU A 51 24.26 -15.35 -36.68
N PHE A 52 23.26 -15.12 -37.55
CA PHE A 52 23.46 -14.93 -38.99
C PHE A 52 23.62 -13.46 -39.38
N THR A 53 22.76 -12.58 -38.86
CA THR A 53 22.80 -11.14 -39.19
C THR A 53 23.61 -10.31 -38.19
N GLY A 54 23.85 -10.84 -36.98
CA GLY A 54 24.55 -10.12 -35.91
C GLY A 54 23.72 -9.02 -35.24
N GLU A 55 22.48 -8.80 -35.68
CA GLU A 55 21.54 -7.81 -35.15
C GLU A 55 20.91 -8.29 -33.83
N GLU A 56 20.49 -7.34 -32.99
CA GLU A 56 19.74 -7.65 -31.77
C GLU A 56 18.25 -7.83 -32.11
N LEU A 57 17.75 -9.02 -31.80
CA LEU A 57 16.35 -9.40 -31.93
C LEU A 57 15.65 -9.27 -30.57
N TYR A 58 14.50 -8.61 -30.59
CA TYR A 58 13.68 -8.35 -29.43
C TYR A 58 12.43 -9.22 -29.47
N THR A 59 12.12 -9.87 -28.35
CA THR A 59 10.92 -10.70 -28.19
C THR A 59 10.19 -10.31 -26.92
N LEU A 60 8.89 -10.10 -27.06
CA LEU A 60 7.97 -9.89 -25.95
C LEU A 60 6.93 -11.01 -25.99
N ARG A 61 6.94 -11.89 -24.99
CA ARG A 61 6.05 -13.06 -24.91
C ARG A 61 4.82 -12.71 -24.09
N SER A 62 3.65 -12.69 -24.70
CA SER A 62 2.37 -12.34 -24.04
C SER A 62 2.12 -13.18 -22.79
N GLU A 63 2.59 -14.42 -22.76
CA GLU A 63 2.45 -15.32 -21.62
C GLU A 63 3.22 -14.85 -20.36
N GLN A 64 4.11 -13.86 -20.48
CA GLN A 64 4.94 -13.35 -19.37
C GLN A 64 4.51 -11.97 -18.84
N TYR A 65 3.56 -11.29 -19.50
CA TYR A 65 3.11 -9.96 -19.07
C TYR A 65 1.60 -9.73 -19.19
N PHE A 66 0.87 -10.54 -19.97
CA PHE A 66 -0.59 -10.51 -20.00
C PHE A 66 -1.16 -11.54 -19.03
N LEU A 67 -2.12 -11.12 -18.23
CA LEU A 67 -3.10 -12.05 -17.68
C LEU A 67 -3.85 -12.70 -18.86
N PRO A 68 -4.07 -14.02 -18.85
CA PRO A 68 -5.01 -14.65 -19.77
C PRO A 68 -6.32 -13.88 -19.75
N GLN A 69 -7.00 -13.78 -20.90
CA GLN A 69 -8.28 -13.11 -20.98
C GLN A 69 -9.23 -13.70 -19.93
N LEU A 70 -9.62 -12.87 -18.96
CA LEU A 70 -10.43 -13.29 -17.83
C LEU A 70 -11.89 -13.27 -18.27
N GLU A 71 -12.40 -14.41 -18.69
CA GLU A 71 -13.83 -14.57 -18.97
C GLU A 71 -14.57 -14.84 -17.66
N LEU A 72 -15.03 -13.77 -17.02
CA LEU A 72 -15.88 -13.87 -15.84
C LEU A 72 -17.34 -14.07 -16.25
N GLU A 73 -18.04 -14.99 -15.61
CA GLU A 73 -19.49 -15.09 -15.69
C GLU A 73 -20.16 -13.88 -15.02
N ASN A 74 -21.43 -13.63 -15.32
CA ASN A 74 -22.16 -12.50 -14.72
C ASN A 74 -22.21 -12.59 -13.18
N ASP A 75 -22.37 -13.80 -12.64
CA ASP A 75 -22.43 -14.05 -11.19
C ASP A 75 -21.07 -13.82 -10.51
N GLU A 76 -19.97 -14.20 -11.17
CA GLU A 76 -18.62 -14.00 -10.66
C GLU A 76 -18.25 -12.51 -10.62
N LEU A 77 -18.64 -11.78 -11.65
CA LEU A 77 -18.40 -10.35 -11.75
C LEU A 77 -19.30 -9.56 -10.76
N ALA A 78 -20.55 -10.00 -10.55
CA ALA A 78 -21.43 -9.46 -9.50
C ALA A 78 -20.89 -9.74 -8.07
N ALA A 79 -20.32 -10.93 -7.85
CA ALA A 79 -19.67 -11.27 -6.58
C ALA A 79 -18.45 -10.37 -6.32
N LEU A 80 -17.63 -10.11 -7.34
CA LEU A 80 -16.49 -9.18 -7.23
C LEU A 80 -16.93 -7.74 -6.97
N ASN A 81 -18.03 -7.28 -7.58
CA ASN A 81 -18.57 -5.95 -7.34
C ASN A 81 -19.13 -5.81 -5.91
N THR A 82 -19.79 -6.87 -5.42
CA THR A 82 -20.23 -6.94 -4.01
C THR A 82 -19.04 -6.92 -3.07
N ALA A 83 -17.96 -7.63 -3.39
CA ALA A 83 -16.72 -7.59 -2.63
C ALA A 83 -16.11 -6.17 -2.64
N LEU A 84 -16.04 -5.51 -3.80
CA LEU A 84 -15.58 -4.13 -3.90
C LEU A 84 -16.41 -3.20 -3.01
N TYR A 85 -17.73 -3.27 -3.07
CA TYR A 85 -18.63 -2.47 -2.24
C TYR A 85 -18.39 -2.70 -0.73
N LEU A 86 -18.28 -3.96 -0.30
CA LEU A 86 -18.00 -4.28 1.11
C LEU A 86 -16.64 -3.78 1.59
N LEU A 87 -15.70 -3.64 0.66
CA LEU A 87 -14.31 -3.22 0.88
C LEU A 87 -14.09 -1.73 0.61
N GLU A 88 -15.07 -1.01 0.05
CA GLU A 88 -14.95 0.39 -0.33
C GLU A 88 -14.76 1.26 0.92
N GLY A 89 -13.69 2.06 0.92
CA GLY A 89 -13.29 2.85 2.09
C GLY A 89 -12.79 2.02 3.28
N ARG A 90 -12.43 0.73 3.08
CA ARG A 90 -11.95 -0.16 4.17
C ARG A 90 -10.78 -1.03 3.73
N PHE A 91 -10.63 -1.25 2.44
CA PHE A 91 -9.52 -1.95 1.83
C PHE A 91 -8.55 -0.97 1.19
N ALA A 92 -7.28 -1.13 1.52
CA ALA A 92 -6.24 -0.23 1.05
C ALA A 92 -6.03 -0.23 -0.48
N TYR A 93 -6.48 -1.27 -1.19
CA TYR A 93 -6.46 -1.35 -2.66
C TYR A 93 -7.87 -1.33 -3.27
N ALA A 94 -8.87 -0.77 -2.57
CA ALA A 94 -10.23 -0.65 -3.10
C ALA A 94 -10.26 0.09 -4.44
N GLU A 95 -9.44 1.13 -4.59
CA GLU A 95 -9.40 1.92 -5.82
C GLU A 95 -8.73 1.19 -7.01
N PRO A 96 -7.55 0.57 -6.87
CA PRO A 96 -7.02 -0.34 -7.90
C PRO A 96 -7.99 -1.46 -8.28
N LEU A 97 -8.69 -2.04 -7.30
CA LEU A 97 -9.71 -3.07 -7.55
C LEU A 97 -10.90 -2.51 -8.34
N ARG A 98 -11.37 -1.30 -8.00
CA ARG A 98 -12.43 -0.59 -8.74
C ARG A 98 -12.04 -0.38 -10.19
N LEU A 99 -10.82 0.11 -10.45
CA LEU A 99 -10.30 0.31 -11.81
C LEU A 99 -10.17 -1.01 -12.58
N ALA A 100 -9.66 -2.05 -11.93
CA ALA A 100 -9.56 -3.38 -12.53
C ALA A 100 -10.94 -3.94 -12.92
N LEU A 101 -11.95 -3.81 -12.04
CA LEU A 101 -13.31 -4.25 -12.31
C LEU A 101 -13.98 -3.42 -13.40
N GLN A 102 -13.78 -2.10 -13.42
CA GLN A 102 -14.24 -1.25 -14.52
C GLN A 102 -13.66 -1.69 -15.87
N ASN A 103 -12.37 -2.05 -15.91
CA ASN A 103 -11.72 -2.55 -17.12
C ASN A 103 -12.26 -3.93 -17.54
N LEU A 104 -12.50 -4.84 -16.59
CA LEU A 104 -13.10 -6.16 -16.85
C LEU A 104 -14.57 -6.06 -17.32
N ALA A 105 -15.25 -4.98 -16.92
CA ALA A 105 -16.62 -4.66 -17.27
C ALA A 105 -16.79 -3.99 -18.64
N LEU A 106 -15.71 -3.48 -19.27
CA LEU A 106 -15.77 -2.77 -20.55
C LEU A 106 -16.44 -3.62 -21.64
N GLY A 107 -17.54 -3.10 -22.21
CA GLY A 107 -18.29 -3.76 -23.29
C GLY A 107 -19.48 -4.63 -22.87
N ARG A 108 -19.77 -4.73 -21.56
CA ARG A 108 -20.98 -5.41 -21.06
C ARG A 108 -22.07 -4.38 -20.71
N PRO A 109 -23.36 -4.65 -21.03
CA PRO A 109 -24.45 -3.72 -20.73
C PRO A 109 -24.69 -3.62 -19.21
N GLY A 110 -24.51 -2.42 -18.65
CA GLY A 110 -25.21 -1.95 -17.47
C GLY A 110 -24.72 -2.45 -16.10
N PHE A 111 -23.76 -1.73 -15.52
CA PHE A 111 -23.35 -1.79 -14.11
C PHE A 111 -24.08 -0.75 -13.25
N ALA A 112 -25.38 -0.57 -13.49
CA ALA A 112 -26.16 0.54 -12.94
C ALA A 112 -27.25 0.10 -11.93
N GLU A 113 -27.20 -1.14 -11.44
CA GLU A 113 -28.10 -1.51 -10.34
C GLU A 113 -27.49 -1.06 -9.02
N ALA A 114 -28.25 -0.20 -8.33
CA ALA A 114 -27.94 0.25 -6.98
C ALA A 114 -27.75 -0.95 -6.05
N PRO A 115 -26.94 -0.81 -4.99
CA PRO A 115 -26.71 -1.87 -4.01
C PRO A 115 -28.03 -2.49 -3.57
N THR A 116 -28.10 -3.82 -3.49
CA THR A 116 -29.25 -4.46 -2.86
C THR A 116 -29.35 -3.96 -1.42
N ALA A 117 -30.57 -3.80 -0.90
CA ALA A 117 -30.78 -3.37 0.49
C ALA A 117 -30.13 -4.29 1.55
N THR A 118 -29.67 -5.48 1.13
CA THR A 118 -28.88 -6.41 1.94
C THR A 118 -27.40 -5.99 2.00
N ALA A 119 -26.82 -5.48 0.90
CA ALA A 119 -25.45 -4.98 0.88
C ALA A 119 -25.29 -3.74 1.78
N ASP A 120 -26.25 -2.81 1.74
CA ASP A 120 -26.32 -1.63 2.63
C ASP A 120 -26.35 -1.97 4.13
N ARG A 121 -26.70 -3.21 4.50
CA ARG A 121 -26.82 -3.65 5.89
C ARG A 121 -25.56 -4.31 6.44
N VAL A 122 -24.58 -4.60 5.58
CA VAL A 122 -23.34 -5.28 5.99
C VAL A 122 -22.22 -4.25 6.10
N GLU A 123 -22.13 -3.63 7.27
CA GLU A 123 -21.00 -2.78 7.64
C GLU A 123 -19.87 -3.67 8.21
N VAL A 124 -18.95 -4.07 7.34
CA VAL A 124 -17.66 -4.68 7.73
C VAL A 124 -16.74 -3.57 8.22
N VAL A 125 -16.80 -3.18 9.50
CA VAL A 125 -15.87 -2.19 10.03
C VAL A 125 -14.47 -2.81 10.12
N ASP A 126 -13.50 -2.29 9.36
CA ASP A 126 -12.08 -2.56 9.61
C ASP A 126 -11.57 -1.55 10.64
N PRO A 127 -11.31 -1.95 11.89
CA PRO A 127 -10.86 -1.04 12.94
C PRO A 127 -9.44 -0.47 12.70
N ASP A 128 -8.68 -1.01 11.74
CA ASP A 128 -7.34 -0.52 11.38
C ASP A 128 -7.30 0.30 10.09
N TYR A 129 -8.45 0.50 9.43
CA TYR A 129 -8.51 1.34 8.25
C TYR A 129 -8.24 2.80 8.61
N SER A 130 -7.33 3.43 7.85
CA SER A 130 -7.11 4.86 7.90
C SER A 130 -6.90 5.41 6.47
N PRO A 131 -7.23 6.68 6.19
CA PRO A 131 -7.00 7.30 4.88
C PRO A 131 -5.53 7.26 4.42
N GLU A 132 -4.59 7.18 5.36
CA GLU A 132 -3.14 7.11 5.11
C GLU A 132 -2.67 5.69 4.76
N MET A 133 -3.48 4.65 5.07
CA MET A 133 -3.10 3.25 4.88
C MET A 133 -2.73 2.92 3.42
N PRO A 134 -3.51 3.29 2.38
CA PRO A 134 -3.13 3.05 0.99
C PRO A 134 -1.75 3.64 0.64
N GLY A 135 -1.49 4.88 1.07
CA GLY A 135 -0.21 5.56 0.83
C GLY A 135 0.96 4.86 1.51
N ARG A 136 0.76 4.37 2.75
CA ARG A 136 1.77 3.58 3.47
C ARG A 136 2.06 2.26 2.74
N LEU A 137 1.04 1.53 2.29
CA LEU A 137 1.24 0.28 1.55
C LEU A 137 1.98 0.51 0.23
N ALA A 138 1.58 1.52 -0.55
CA ALA A 138 2.26 1.87 -1.80
C ALA A 138 3.74 2.22 -1.57
N LYS A 139 4.05 3.01 -0.53
CA LYS A 139 5.44 3.32 -0.15
C LYS A 139 6.22 2.05 0.25
N LEU A 140 5.62 1.14 1.01
CA LEU A 140 6.24 -0.13 1.43
C LEU A 140 6.49 -1.07 0.25
N GLU A 141 5.52 -1.22 -0.66
CA GLU A 141 5.68 -2.00 -1.89
C GLU A 141 6.79 -1.44 -2.76
N GLY A 142 6.82 -0.11 -2.94
CA GLY A 142 7.89 0.57 -3.65
C GLY A 142 9.26 0.34 -3.00
N ALA A 143 9.33 0.35 -1.67
CA ALA A 143 10.55 0.06 -0.92
C ALA A 143 11.04 -1.38 -1.10
N ILE A 144 10.13 -2.35 -1.07
CA ILE A 144 10.44 -3.78 -1.26
C ILE A 144 10.92 -4.02 -2.70
N SER A 145 10.17 -3.55 -3.69
CA SER A 145 10.47 -3.72 -5.12
C SER A 145 11.83 -3.13 -5.49
N LYS A 146 12.13 -1.92 -4.98
CA LYS A 146 13.40 -1.21 -5.23
C LYS A 146 14.51 -1.57 -4.24
N GLN A 147 14.23 -2.46 -3.28
CA GLN A 147 15.16 -2.84 -2.20
C GLN A 147 15.77 -1.62 -1.50
N ARG A 148 14.93 -0.69 -1.07
CA ARG A 148 15.33 0.58 -0.42
C ARG A 148 15.08 0.52 1.07
N THR A 149 16.07 0.94 1.85
CA THR A 149 15.92 1.05 3.31
C THR A 149 14.94 2.17 3.62
N ILE A 150 14.02 1.93 4.56
CA ILE A 150 13.01 2.90 5.00
C ILE A 150 13.22 3.29 6.46
N LYS A 151 12.69 4.45 6.82
CA LYS A 151 12.60 4.99 8.18
C LYS A 151 11.16 5.38 8.46
N PHE A 152 10.67 5.05 9.64
CA PHE A 152 9.33 5.41 10.06
C PHE A 152 9.26 5.49 11.58
N ASP A 153 8.34 6.30 12.10
CA ASP A 153 8.04 6.34 13.52
C ASP A 153 7.08 5.20 13.86
N TYR A 154 7.34 4.52 14.97
CA TYR A 154 6.58 3.34 15.36
C TYR A 154 6.22 3.38 16.84
N TRP A 155 4.92 3.24 17.11
CA TRP A 155 4.42 3.08 18.48
C TRP A 155 4.43 1.60 18.88
N SER A 156 5.21 1.30 19.93
CA SER A 156 5.31 -0.04 20.50
C SER A 156 4.37 -0.19 21.69
N ILE A 157 3.25 -0.88 21.50
CA ILE A 157 2.28 -1.18 22.58
C ILE A 157 2.95 -1.84 23.79
N SER A 158 3.91 -2.74 23.58
CA SER A 158 4.53 -3.48 24.68
C SER A 158 5.43 -2.64 25.58
N ARG A 159 5.91 -1.48 25.12
CA ARG A 159 6.78 -0.58 25.88
C ARG A 159 6.17 0.79 26.13
N ASP A 160 5.02 1.07 25.51
CA ASP A 160 4.41 2.41 25.45
C ASP A 160 5.42 3.49 25.04
N GLU A 161 6.23 3.16 24.03
CA GLU A 161 7.32 4.00 23.52
C GLU A 161 7.14 4.27 22.03
N HIS A 162 7.34 5.52 21.65
CA HIS A 162 7.47 5.96 20.26
C HIS A 162 8.95 5.97 19.90
N ALA A 163 9.32 5.28 18.83
CA ALA A 163 10.70 5.28 18.36
C ALA A 163 10.76 5.28 16.83
N GLU A 164 11.69 6.06 16.27
CA GLU A 164 12.08 5.92 14.87
C GLU A 164 12.71 4.54 14.68
N ARG A 165 12.32 3.87 13.59
CA ARG A 165 12.83 2.56 13.17
C ARG A 165 13.39 2.66 11.77
N THR A 166 14.53 2.03 11.55
CA THR A 166 15.16 1.87 10.24
C THR A 166 15.05 0.42 9.79
N LEU A 167 14.33 0.17 8.70
CA LEU A 167 13.99 -1.18 8.23
C LEU A 167 14.49 -1.40 6.80
N ASN A 168 15.06 -2.58 6.54
CA ASN A 168 15.20 -3.15 5.21
C ASN A 168 13.98 -4.05 4.94
N PRO A 169 12.95 -3.58 4.21
CA PRO A 169 11.69 -4.31 4.08
C PRO A 169 11.84 -5.46 3.07
N TYR A 170 11.47 -6.67 3.48
CA TYR A 170 11.59 -7.88 2.66
C TYR A 170 10.25 -8.26 2.03
N VAL A 171 9.18 -8.19 2.82
CA VAL A 171 7.85 -8.59 2.37
C VAL A 171 6.76 -7.85 3.12
N LEU A 172 5.67 -7.60 2.40
CA LEU A 172 4.41 -7.07 2.90
C LEU A 172 3.37 -8.18 2.78
N TYR A 173 2.62 -8.46 3.84
CA TYR A 173 1.55 -9.45 3.81
C TYR A 173 0.34 -9.02 4.64
N ASN A 174 -0.83 -9.53 4.26
CA ASN A 174 -2.06 -9.39 5.02
C ASN A 174 -2.32 -10.67 5.81
N ASP A 175 -2.61 -10.54 7.10
CA ASP A 175 -3.08 -11.63 7.95
C ASP A 175 -4.27 -11.17 8.79
N ARG A 176 -5.39 -11.88 8.68
CA ARG A 176 -6.66 -11.60 9.39
C ARG A 176 -7.09 -10.13 9.32
N GLY A 177 -6.97 -9.52 8.13
CA GLY A 177 -7.35 -8.13 7.88
C GLY A 177 -6.25 -7.11 8.21
N LYS A 178 -5.18 -7.52 8.89
CA LYS A 178 -4.10 -6.62 9.32
C LYS A 178 -2.91 -6.72 8.39
N TRP A 179 -2.35 -5.57 8.03
CA TRP A 179 -1.14 -5.49 7.22
C TRP A 179 0.13 -5.51 8.08
N TYR A 180 1.10 -6.31 7.65
CA TYR A 180 2.39 -6.45 8.31
C TYR A 180 3.52 -6.34 7.29
N VAL A 181 4.59 -5.65 7.68
CA VAL A 181 5.86 -5.63 6.95
C VAL A 181 6.91 -6.38 7.76
N VAL A 182 7.62 -7.29 7.10
CA VAL A 182 8.76 -8.01 7.67
C VAL A 182 10.04 -7.51 7.02
N GLY A 183 11.09 -7.34 7.83
CA GLY A 183 12.39 -6.95 7.34
C GLY A 183 13.46 -7.00 8.40
N ARG A 184 14.70 -6.70 8.02
CA ARG A 184 15.80 -6.51 8.98
C ARG A 184 15.74 -5.10 9.57
N ASP A 185 15.42 -5.03 10.85
CA ASP A 185 15.52 -3.80 11.65
C ASP A 185 17.01 -3.54 11.90
N LEU A 186 17.51 -2.40 11.40
CA LEU A 186 18.90 -2.01 11.51
C LEU A 186 19.26 -1.43 12.88
N ASP A 187 18.27 -0.93 13.63
CA ASP A 187 18.49 -0.41 14.98
C ASP A 187 18.66 -1.55 15.99
N ARG A 188 18.04 -2.70 15.73
CA ARG A 188 18.12 -3.91 16.55
C ARG A 188 18.98 -5.03 15.96
N ASP A 189 19.45 -4.83 14.73
CA ASP A 189 20.17 -5.82 13.93
C ASP A 189 19.50 -7.21 13.96
N ALA A 190 18.19 -7.24 13.72
CA ALA A 190 17.39 -8.47 13.77
C ALA A 190 16.21 -8.40 12.80
N GLU A 191 15.73 -9.56 12.34
CA GLU A 191 14.51 -9.63 11.55
C GLU A 191 13.28 -9.45 12.42
N ARG A 192 12.42 -8.50 12.04
CA ARG A 192 11.25 -8.09 12.81
C ARG A 192 10.03 -7.88 11.92
N THR A 193 8.87 -8.07 12.53
CA THR A 193 7.56 -7.83 11.94
C THR A 193 6.94 -6.58 12.56
N PHE A 194 6.56 -5.63 11.72
CA PHE A 194 5.88 -4.39 12.13
C PHE A 194 4.46 -4.39 11.57
N ARG A 195 3.49 -4.02 12.41
CA ARG A 195 2.09 -3.85 11.98
C ARG A 195 1.94 -2.48 11.34
N VAL A 196 1.47 -2.42 10.09
CA VAL A 196 1.43 -1.17 9.32
C VAL A 196 0.50 -0.13 9.95
N SER A 197 -0.59 -0.56 10.60
CA SER A 197 -1.50 0.36 11.30
C SER A 197 -0.88 1.06 12.51
N ARG A 198 0.27 0.60 13.01
CA ARG A 198 1.02 1.23 14.12
C ARG A 198 2.18 2.13 13.65
N ILE A 199 2.38 2.25 12.33
CA ILE A 199 3.31 3.21 11.78
C ILE A 199 2.67 4.59 11.89
N GLU A 200 3.38 5.50 12.54
CA GLU A 200 2.95 6.88 12.70
C GLU A 200 3.69 7.78 11.72
N GLY A 201 2.98 8.79 11.22
CA GLY A 201 3.52 9.73 10.24
C GLY A 201 3.94 9.06 8.92
N ASP A 202 4.99 9.62 8.33
CA ASP A 202 5.48 9.29 7.00
C ASP A 202 6.57 8.22 7.00
N ILE A 203 6.44 7.28 6.06
CA ILE A 203 7.52 6.36 5.71
C ILE A 203 8.48 7.11 4.77
N ARG A 204 9.72 7.30 5.23
CA ARG A 204 10.79 8.00 4.52
C ARG A 204 11.80 6.99 3.99
N PHE A 205 12.38 7.22 2.83
CA PHE A 205 13.51 6.41 2.38
C PHE A 205 14.79 6.86 3.08
N ALA A 206 15.52 5.93 3.70
CA ALA A 206 16.79 6.23 4.38
C ALA A 206 17.87 6.67 3.39
N THR A 207 17.82 6.16 2.15
CA THR A 207 18.76 6.53 1.11
C THR A 207 18.07 6.87 -0.21
N ARG A 208 18.77 7.63 -1.05
CA ARG A 208 18.37 7.93 -2.43
C ARG A 208 18.76 6.83 -3.42
N ARG A 209 19.57 5.84 -3.01
CA ARG A 209 20.00 4.75 -3.88
C ARG A 209 18.93 3.66 -3.88
N GLU A 210 18.87 2.94 -4.98
CA GLU A 210 18.10 1.71 -5.07
C GLU A 210 19.04 0.53 -4.80
N ARG A 211 18.47 -0.60 -4.36
CA ARG A 211 19.22 -1.82 -4.00
C ARG A 211 20.23 -1.59 -2.88
N ASP A 212 19.75 -0.97 -1.80
CA ASP A 212 20.51 -0.73 -0.57
C ASP A 212 20.85 -2.04 0.16
N PHE A 213 20.00 -3.05 0.03
CA PHE A 213 20.18 -4.37 0.63
C PHE A 213 19.79 -5.49 -0.33
N ARG A 214 20.12 -6.71 0.05
CA ARG A 214 19.63 -7.95 -0.59
C ARG A 214 18.83 -8.73 0.44
N ILE A 215 17.71 -9.26 0.01
CA ILE A 215 16.91 -10.18 0.83
C ILE A 215 17.75 -11.46 0.99
N PRO A 216 17.93 -11.99 2.22
CA PRO A 216 18.63 -13.24 2.45
C PRO A 216 18.01 -14.38 1.62
N ALA A 217 18.83 -15.28 1.08
CA ALA A 217 18.35 -16.38 0.23
C ALA A 217 17.57 -17.44 1.03
N ASP A 218 17.81 -17.49 2.33
CA ASP A 218 17.18 -18.34 3.35
C ASP A 218 15.97 -17.68 4.03
N PHE A 219 15.59 -16.46 3.64
CA PHE A 219 14.41 -15.80 4.19
C PHE A 219 13.13 -16.55 3.81
N ASP A 220 12.46 -17.14 4.81
CA ASP A 220 11.16 -17.80 4.63
C ASP A 220 10.05 -17.01 5.35
N ILE A 221 9.08 -16.55 4.57
CA ILE A 221 7.88 -15.90 5.12
C ILE A 221 7.00 -16.88 5.90
N GLY A 222 7.07 -18.18 5.59
CA GLY A 222 6.27 -19.23 6.23
C GLY A 222 6.47 -19.28 7.74
N GLU A 223 7.69 -19.02 8.22
CA GLU A 223 8.00 -18.98 9.66
C GLU A 223 7.37 -17.79 10.39
N ARG A 224 7.04 -16.72 9.66
CA ARG A 224 6.45 -15.49 10.20
C ARG A 224 4.95 -15.38 9.95
N ARG A 225 4.46 -16.05 8.91
CA ARG A 225 3.05 -16.06 8.52
C ARG A 225 2.25 -17.00 9.43
N GLY A 226 1.16 -16.49 10.00
CA GLY A 226 0.29 -17.27 10.88
C GLY A 226 0.74 -17.31 12.34
N LEU A 227 1.80 -16.57 12.70
CA LEU A 227 2.10 -16.31 14.11
C LEU A 227 0.90 -15.61 14.76
N PRO A 228 0.45 -16.05 15.94
CA PRO A 228 -0.61 -15.38 16.65
C PRO A 228 -0.17 -13.99 17.11
N GLU A 229 -1.14 -13.09 17.29
CA GLU A 229 -0.89 -11.66 17.58
C GLU A 229 -0.03 -11.44 18.83
N TRP A 230 -0.16 -12.33 19.84
CA TRP A 230 0.64 -12.28 21.05
C TRP A 230 2.08 -12.76 20.89
N GLN A 231 2.50 -13.28 19.73
CA GLN A 231 3.88 -13.68 19.43
C GLN A 231 4.58 -12.74 18.44
N ILE A 232 3.88 -11.71 17.95
CA ILE A 232 4.48 -10.73 17.06
C ILE A 232 5.34 -9.78 17.90
N GLY A 233 6.66 -9.99 17.91
CA GLY A 233 7.61 -9.15 18.64
C GLY A 233 8.71 -9.96 19.33
N ASP A 234 9.43 -9.31 20.25
CA ASP A 234 10.38 -10.03 21.11
C ASP A 234 9.62 -10.86 22.13
N VAL A 235 10.01 -12.13 22.28
CA VAL A 235 9.46 -12.99 23.33
C VAL A 235 9.82 -12.40 24.69
N VAL A 236 8.78 -12.13 25.49
CA VAL A 236 8.87 -11.58 26.86
C VAL A 236 8.82 -12.72 27.87
N GLY A 237 8.08 -13.79 27.58
CA GLY A 237 8.01 -14.97 28.45
C GLY A 237 7.16 -16.10 27.88
N GLU A 238 6.96 -17.12 28.69
CA GLU A 238 6.09 -18.28 28.40
C GLU A 238 4.85 -18.21 29.31
N ALA A 239 3.68 -18.53 28.74
CA ALA A 239 2.42 -18.60 29.45
C ALA A 239 1.87 -20.03 29.42
N ARG A 240 1.23 -20.42 30.53
CA ARG A 240 0.55 -21.72 30.70
C ARG A 240 -0.93 -21.47 30.87
N ILE A 241 -1.74 -22.04 29.98
CA ILE A 241 -3.18 -21.80 29.93
C ILE A 241 -3.89 -23.15 29.87
N GLU A 242 -4.71 -23.46 30.86
CA GLU A 242 -5.57 -24.64 30.84
C GLU A 242 -6.66 -24.45 29.78
N VAL A 243 -6.83 -25.43 28.89
CA VAL A 243 -7.83 -25.43 27.83
C VAL A 243 -8.83 -26.57 28.05
N LEU A 244 -10.10 -26.22 28.22
CA LEU A 244 -11.15 -27.15 28.64
C LEU A 244 -11.82 -27.84 27.44
N GLY A 245 -12.03 -29.15 27.56
CA GLY A 245 -12.85 -29.95 26.65
C GLY A 245 -12.41 -29.91 25.19
N ASP A 246 -13.37 -29.76 24.28
CA ASP A 246 -13.16 -29.77 22.82
C ASP A 246 -12.27 -28.62 22.30
N THR A 247 -12.02 -27.61 23.15
CA THR A 247 -11.16 -26.46 22.82
C THR A 247 -9.70 -26.87 22.65
N ALA A 248 -9.24 -27.88 23.40
CA ALA A 248 -7.86 -28.36 23.34
C ALA A 248 -7.46 -28.81 21.93
N TRP A 249 -8.34 -29.55 21.25
CA TRP A 249 -8.15 -29.96 19.85
C TRP A 249 -8.10 -28.76 18.90
N TRP A 250 -8.98 -27.78 19.10
CA TRP A 250 -9.04 -26.58 18.26
C TRP A 250 -7.79 -25.73 18.40
N VAL A 251 -7.30 -25.56 19.64
CA VAL A 251 -6.06 -24.85 19.94
C VAL A 251 -4.86 -25.56 19.32
N GLN A 252 -4.77 -26.90 19.45
CA GLN A 252 -3.71 -27.66 18.81
C GLN A 252 -3.73 -27.54 17.28
N ARG A 253 -4.91 -27.54 16.67
CA ARG A 253 -5.05 -27.41 15.21
C ARG A 253 -4.64 -26.04 14.69
N LEU A 254 -4.95 -24.96 15.41
CA LEU A 254 -4.70 -23.59 14.94
C LEU A 254 -3.36 -23.03 15.40
N TYR A 255 -2.87 -23.45 16.57
CA TYR A 255 -1.70 -22.88 17.24
C TYR A 255 -0.64 -23.92 17.61
N GLY A 256 -0.72 -25.14 17.07
CA GLY A 256 0.26 -26.20 17.34
C GLY A 256 1.68 -25.91 16.83
N THR A 257 1.85 -24.93 15.94
CA THR A 257 3.16 -24.39 15.53
C THR A 257 3.67 -23.28 16.44
N SER A 258 2.79 -22.70 17.26
CA SER A 258 3.02 -21.54 18.12
C SER A 258 2.98 -21.87 19.61
N GLY A 259 2.85 -23.15 19.94
CA GLY A 259 2.77 -23.63 21.31
C GLY A 259 2.61 -25.14 21.34
N ARG A 260 2.67 -25.69 22.55
CA ARG A 260 2.53 -27.13 22.80
C ARG A 260 1.39 -27.38 23.76
N LEU A 261 0.61 -28.43 23.50
CA LEU A 261 -0.46 -28.86 24.39
C LEU A 261 0.03 -30.06 25.21
N GLU A 262 0.09 -29.89 26.53
CA GLU A 262 0.54 -30.89 27.49
C GLU A 262 -0.61 -31.17 28.47
N GLU A 263 -1.22 -32.35 28.40
CA GLU A 263 -2.25 -32.80 29.37
C GLU A 263 -3.41 -31.79 29.60
N GLY A 264 -3.83 -31.09 28.55
CA GLY A 264 -4.89 -30.06 28.63
C GLY A 264 -4.39 -28.67 29.01
N VAL A 265 -3.09 -28.48 29.19
CA VAL A 265 -2.45 -27.18 29.36
C VAL A 265 -1.75 -26.79 28.07
N TRP A 266 -2.18 -25.69 27.48
CA TRP A 266 -1.52 -25.09 26.34
C TRP A 266 -0.43 -24.13 26.81
N VAL A 267 0.78 -24.36 26.32
CA VAL A 267 1.97 -23.58 26.67
C VAL A 267 2.45 -22.83 25.42
N THR A 268 2.55 -21.51 25.53
CA THR A 268 2.89 -20.62 24.41
C THR A 268 3.85 -19.53 24.86
N GLU A 269 4.79 -19.18 24.00
CA GLU A 269 5.58 -17.96 24.18
C GLU A 269 4.72 -16.74 23.83
N TYR A 270 5.01 -15.60 24.45
CA TYR A 270 4.32 -14.34 24.13
C TYR A 270 5.27 -13.13 24.18
N SER A 271 5.03 -12.18 23.28
CA SER A 271 5.58 -10.84 23.20
C SER A 271 4.62 -9.78 23.77
N SER A 272 3.31 -10.05 23.80
CA SER A 272 2.28 -9.13 24.29
C SER A 272 1.27 -9.85 25.18
N LEU A 273 1.31 -9.50 26.47
CA LEU A 273 0.39 -10.05 27.47
C LEU A 273 -1.06 -9.60 27.21
N GLU A 274 -1.28 -8.37 26.78
CA GLU A 274 -2.61 -7.84 26.46
C GLU A 274 -3.27 -8.59 25.29
N GLN A 275 -2.52 -8.88 24.22
CA GLN A 275 -3.04 -9.67 23.10
C GLN A 275 -3.35 -11.11 23.52
N LEU A 276 -2.53 -11.69 24.40
CA LEU A 276 -2.78 -13.01 24.95
C LEU A 276 -4.01 -13.01 25.85
N SER A 277 -4.17 -12.02 26.73
CA SER A 277 -5.38 -11.82 27.54
C SER A 277 -6.64 -11.70 26.69
N SER A 278 -6.59 -10.88 25.63
CA SER A 278 -7.68 -10.73 24.67
C SER A 278 -8.07 -12.06 24.02
N TRP A 279 -7.09 -12.89 23.65
CA TRP A 279 -7.35 -14.22 23.14
C TRP A 279 -8.01 -15.14 24.18
N VAL A 280 -7.52 -15.15 25.42
CA VAL A 280 -8.10 -15.93 26.53
C VAL A 280 -9.56 -15.54 26.76
N LEU A 281 -9.87 -14.23 26.80
CA LEU A 281 -11.23 -13.72 27.00
C LEU A 281 -12.20 -14.17 25.90
N ARG A 282 -11.72 -14.28 24.66
CA ARG A 282 -12.53 -14.76 23.52
C ARG A 282 -12.90 -16.25 23.61
N GLN A 283 -12.22 -17.03 24.46
CA GLN A 283 -12.52 -18.45 24.64
C GLN A 283 -13.73 -18.68 25.57
N ASP A 284 -14.37 -17.63 26.08
CA ASP A 284 -15.62 -17.72 26.86
C ASP A 284 -15.50 -18.69 28.06
N GLY A 285 -14.43 -18.54 28.83
CA GLY A 285 -14.15 -19.36 30.01
C GLY A 285 -13.60 -20.76 29.71
N ARG A 286 -13.42 -21.14 28.43
CA ARG A 286 -12.81 -22.42 28.05
C ARG A 286 -11.28 -22.40 28.04
N ALA A 287 -10.68 -21.24 28.28
CA ALA A 287 -9.25 -21.08 28.51
C ALA A 287 -9.04 -20.36 29.84
N VAL A 288 -8.26 -20.95 30.74
CA VAL A 288 -7.98 -20.44 32.08
C VAL A 288 -6.48 -20.19 32.23
N PRO A 289 -6.04 -18.94 32.43
CA PRO A 289 -4.62 -18.65 32.59
C PRO A 289 -4.12 -19.23 33.93
N LEU A 290 -3.03 -20.00 33.89
CA LEU A 290 -2.36 -20.56 35.06
C LEU A 290 -1.09 -19.76 35.39
N GLU A 291 -0.29 -19.43 34.38
CA GLU A 291 0.93 -18.63 34.50
C GLU A 291 1.10 -17.75 33.24
N PRO A 292 1.74 -16.58 33.34
CA PRO A 292 2.23 -15.94 34.56
C PRO A 292 1.10 -15.29 35.39
N GLU A 293 1.39 -14.90 36.63
CA GLU A 293 0.41 -14.27 37.53
C GLU A 293 -0.11 -12.93 36.98
N GLU A 294 0.71 -12.22 36.21
CA GLU A 294 0.34 -11.01 35.48
C GLU A 294 -0.82 -11.28 34.51
N LEU A 295 -0.78 -12.39 33.76
CA LEU A 295 -1.83 -12.77 32.80
C LEU A 295 -3.14 -13.05 33.53
N ARG A 296 -3.07 -13.75 34.68
CA ARG A 296 -4.23 -14.01 35.54
C ARG A 296 -4.86 -12.72 36.05
N ARG A 297 -4.04 -11.80 36.55
CA ARG A 297 -4.50 -10.49 37.06
C ARG A 297 -5.18 -9.66 35.98
N ASP A 298 -4.60 -9.64 34.77
CA ASP A 298 -5.14 -8.87 33.65
C ASP A 298 -6.47 -9.43 33.14
N VAL A 299 -6.55 -10.75 32.90
CA VAL A 299 -7.79 -11.43 32.51
C VAL A 299 -8.87 -11.24 33.57
N ALA A 300 -8.55 -11.40 34.86
CA ALA A 300 -9.52 -11.19 35.94
C ALA A 300 -10.03 -9.74 36.01
N THR A 301 -9.14 -8.77 35.79
CA THR A 301 -9.50 -7.34 35.77
C THR A 301 -10.41 -7.03 34.57
N SER A 302 -10.08 -7.57 33.40
CA SER A 302 -10.88 -7.42 32.18
C SER A 302 -12.26 -8.06 32.30
N LEU A 303 -12.37 -9.26 32.89
CA LEU A 303 -13.66 -9.89 33.16
C LEU A 303 -14.54 -9.06 34.12
N ARG A 304 -13.95 -8.46 35.17
CA ARG A 304 -14.69 -7.54 36.06
C ARG A 304 -15.20 -6.31 35.32
N ARG A 305 -14.39 -5.73 34.43
CA ARG A 305 -14.82 -4.59 33.58
C ARG A 305 -15.95 -4.97 32.65
N ILE A 306 -15.86 -6.13 31.99
CA ILE A 306 -16.94 -6.66 31.13
C ILE A 306 -18.21 -6.83 31.96
N ARG A 307 -18.12 -7.48 33.12
CA ARG A 307 -19.26 -7.68 34.03
C ARG A 307 -19.89 -6.34 34.44
N GLN A 308 -19.09 -5.39 34.91
CA GLN A 308 -19.57 -4.06 35.31
C GLN A 308 -20.25 -3.31 34.15
N GLY A 309 -19.72 -3.43 32.93
CA GLY A 309 -20.32 -2.83 31.73
C GLY A 309 -21.68 -3.43 31.35
N HIS A 310 -21.95 -4.69 31.75
CA HIS A 310 -23.18 -5.41 31.44
C HIS A 310 -24.15 -5.55 32.63
N GLU A 311 -23.73 -5.22 33.86
CA GLU A 311 -24.57 -5.23 35.07
C GLU A 311 -25.56 -4.04 35.13
N GLY A 312 -25.42 -3.06 34.24
CA GLY A 312 -26.30 -1.90 34.14
C GLY A 312 -27.54 -2.11 33.27
N ARG A 313 -28.43 -1.13 33.26
CA ARG A 313 -29.49 -1.05 32.23
C ARG A 313 -28.81 -0.90 30.88
N ALA A 314 -29.19 -1.74 29.91
CA ALA A 314 -28.68 -1.62 28.55
C ALA A 314 -28.82 -0.16 28.08
N PRO A 315 -27.74 0.44 27.53
CA PRO A 315 -27.85 1.79 26.99
C PRO A 315 -28.98 1.79 25.97
N GLU A 316 -29.79 2.85 25.97
CA GLU A 316 -30.73 3.01 24.87
C GLU A 316 -29.89 3.03 23.58
N PRO A 317 -30.21 2.16 22.61
CA PRO A 317 -29.51 2.19 21.33
C PRO A 317 -29.56 3.64 20.86
N ALA A 318 -28.41 4.15 20.44
CA ALA A 318 -28.36 5.48 19.85
C ALA A 318 -29.49 5.56 18.83
N ARG A 319 -30.24 6.68 18.84
CA ARG A 319 -31.25 6.93 17.80
C ARG A 319 -30.62 6.54 16.48
N GLU A 320 -31.29 5.67 15.73
CA GLU A 320 -30.88 5.28 14.38
C GLU A 320 -30.39 6.58 13.74
N ALA A 321 -29.08 6.66 13.50
CA ALA A 321 -28.52 7.82 12.84
C ALA A 321 -29.42 8.00 11.62
N PRO A 322 -29.96 9.21 11.39
CA PRO A 322 -30.88 9.40 10.29
C PRO A 322 -30.21 8.72 9.12
N ARG A 323 -30.87 7.67 8.58
CA ARG A 323 -30.40 7.08 7.33
C ARG A 323 -30.13 8.31 6.51
N ARG A 324 -28.89 8.48 6.03
CA ARG A 324 -28.69 9.41 4.94
C ARG A 324 -29.62 8.85 3.89
N GLY A 325 -30.83 9.37 3.87
CA GLY A 325 -31.75 9.17 2.80
C GLY A 325 -30.92 9.57 1.62
N VAL A 326 -30.85 8.69 0.63
CA VAL A 326 -30.45 9.10 -0.70
C VAL A 326 -31.35 10.28 -1.14
N ASP A 327 -32.49 10.49 -0.49
CA ASP A 327 -33.23 11.75 -0.41
C ASP A 327 -32.47 12.83 0.40
N GLY A 328 -31.51 13.47 -0.26
CA GLY A 328 -30.76 14.59 0.33
C GLY A 328 -29.25 14.38 0.36
N ILE A 329 -28.71 13.41 -0.37
CA ILE A 329 -27.62 13.80 -1.27
C ILE A 329 -28.25 14.91 -2.11
N GLN A 330 -28.10 16.17 -1.70
CA GLN A 330 -27.92 17.19 -2.73
C GLN A 330 -26.91 16.53 -3.65
N ASP A 331 -27.31 16.28 -4.90
CA ASP A 331 -26.39 16.26 -6.01
C ASP A 331 -25.45 17.48 -5.80
N ARG A 332 -24.41 17.34 -4.97
CA ARG A 332 -23.08 17.57 -5.48
C ARG A 332 -22.97 16.39 -6.42
N PRO A 333 -23.28 16.60 -7.71
CA PRO A 333 -22.87 15.58 -8.63
C PRO A 333 -21.38 15.43 -8.35
N ALA A 334 -20.94 14.22 -8.00
CA ALA A 334 -19.72 13.74 -8.62
C ALA A 334 -20.06 13.65 -10.11
N GLY A 335 -20.27 14.82 -10.71
CA GLY A 335 -20.41 14.94 -12.13
C GLY A 335 -19.07 14.47 -12.69
N PRO A 336 -19.00 14.25 -14.01
CA PRO A 336 -17.73 14.51 -14.67
C PRO A 336 -17.19 15.80 -14.07
N VAL A 337 -15.95 15.80 -13.56
CA VAL A 337 -15.30 17.01 -13.01
C VAL A 337 -15.76 18.15 -13.88
N VAL A 338 -16.61 19.04 -13.34
CA VAL A 338 -17.25 20.09 -14.17
C VAL A 338 -16.09 20.73 -14.92
N PRO A 339 -16.14 20.95 -16.25
CA PRO A 339 -14.97 21.34 -17.04
C PRO A 339 -14.14 22.49 -16.40
N GLU A 340 -14.83 23.35 -15.66
CA GLU A 340 -14.30 24.41 -14.80
C GLU A 340 -13.40 23.90 -13.64
N ARG A 341 -13.82 22.89 -12.86
CA ARG A 341 -13.02 22.29 -11.77
C ARG A 341 -11.76 21.60 -12.29
N PHE A 342 -11.83 20.97 -13.47
CA PHE A 342 -10.66 20.34 -14.08
C PHE A 342 -9.64 21.38 -14.53
N ALA A 343 -10.11 22.47 -15.15
CA ALA A 343 -9.26 23.59 -15.53
C ALA A 343 -8.61 24.26 -14.31
N VAL A 344 -9.34 24.40 -13.21
CA VAL A 344 -8.80 24.91 -11.93
C VAL A 344 -7.75 23.97 -11.37
N LEU A 345 -7.99 22.66 -11.33
CA LEU A 345 -7.01 21.67 -10.85
C LEU A 345 -5.76 21.61 -11.74
N GLN A 346 -5.90 21.72 -13.07
CA GLN A 346 -4.78 21.82 -14.01
C GLN A 346 -3.96 23.10 -13.80
N ALA A 347 -4.64 24.24 -13.63
CA ALA A 347 -3.98 25.51 -13.40
C ALA A 347 -3.28 25.55 -12.03
N LEU A 348 -3.90 24.97 -11.01
CA LEU A 348 -3.32 24.77 -9.68
C LEU A 348 -2.07 23.88 -9.78
N LEU A 349 -2.17 22.72 -10.42
CA LEU A 349 -1.04 21.81 -10.64
C LEU A 349 0.13 22.50 -11.35
N ALA A 350 -0.14 23.22 -12.44
CA ALA A 350 0.88 23.96 -13.17
C ALA A 350 1.56 25.04 -12.30
N TYR A 351 0.79 25.71 -11.44
CA TYR A 351 1.32 26.70 -10.50
C TYR A 351 2.19 26.06 -9.42
N LEU A 352 1.74 24.97 -8.80
CA LEU A 352 2.51 24.22 -7.81
C LEU A 352 3.82 23.68 -8.42
N LEU A 353 3.77 23.15 -9.66
CA LEU A 353 4.97 22.73 -10.40
C LEU A 353 5.95 23.88 -10.65
N ALA A 354 5.43 25.04 -11.06
CA ALA A 354 6.24 26.22 -11.33
C ALA A 354 6.89 26.77 -10.06
N ALA A 355 6.15 26.77 -8.94
CA ALA A 355 6.65 27.15 -7.62
C ALA A 355 7.75 26.20 -7.12
N CYS A 356 7.64 24.90 -7.43
CA CYS A 356 8.73 23.96 -7.18
C CYS A 356 9.96 24.21 -8.07
N GLY A 357 9.83 24.78 -9.27
CA GLY A 357 10.96 25.08 -10.16
C GLY A 357 11.83 23.85 -10.46
N GLU A 358 13.14 23.91 -10.14
CA GLU A 358 14.03 22.73 -10.16
C GLU A 358 14.07 21.96 -8.83
N SER A 359 13.52 22.52 -7.75
CA SER A 359 13.44 21.87 -6.44
C SER A 359 12.32 20.83 -6.40
N LYS A 360 12.49 19.84 -5.51
CA LYS A 360 11.49 18.81 -5.23
C LYS A 360 10.43 19.29 -4.23
N GLU A 361 10.75 20.27 -3.42
CA GLU A 361 9.84 20.78 -2.40
C GLU A 361 9.61 22.27 -2.61
N ALA A 362 8.41 22.74 -2.32
CA ALA A 362 8.07 24.15 -2.19
C ALA A 362 7.08 24.36 -1.04
N ALA A 363 7.12 25.53 -0.42
CA ALA A 363 6.11 25.97 0.54
C ALA A 363 5.56 27.31 0.05
N ILE A 364 4.25 27.38 -0.14
CA ILE A 364 3.55 28.53 -0.71
C ILE A 364 2.52 29.01 0.32
N PRO A 365 2.53 30.28 0.75
CA PRO A 365 1.50 30.78 1.65
C PRO A 365 0.09 30.52 1.09
N ALA A 366 -0.84 30.02 1.92
CA ALA A 366 -2.19 29.72 1.48
C ALA A 366 -2.92 30.98 0.98
N GLU A 367 -2.67 32.13 1.61
CA GLU A 367 -3.19 33.44 1.20
C GLU A 367 -2.79 33.78 -0.25
N GLU A 368 -1.55 33.48 -0.65
CA GLU A 368 -1.05 33.71 -2.00
C GLU A 368 -1.76 32.83 -3.03
N LEU A 369 -2.01 31.57 -2.69
CA LEU A 369 -2.79 30.64 -3.53
C LEU A 369 -4.23 31.10 -3.68
N MET A 370 -4.85 31.60 -2.61
CA MET A 370 -6.22 32.10 -2.64
C MET A 370 -6.37 33.40 -3.44
N GLU A 371 -5.38 34.31 -3.37
CA GLU A 371 -5.35 35.50 -4.23
C GLU A 371 -5.20 35.14 -5.71
N ARG A 372 -4.41 34.09 -6.01
CA ARG A 372 -4.14 33.64 -7.38
C ARG A 372 -5.29 32.82 -7.97
N PHE A 373 -5.99 32.06 -7.15
CA PHE A 373 -7.11 31.20 -7.53
C PHE A 373 -8.38 31.59 -6.74
N PRO A 374 -8.97 32.77 -7.02
CA PRO A 374 -10.16 33.25 -6.30
C PRO A 374 -11.39 32.38 -6.50
N SER A 375 -11.33 31.42 -7.44
CA SER A 375 -12.35 30.38 -7.65
C SER A 375 -12.30 29.24 -6.63
N ILE A 376 -11.27 29.17 -5.78
CA ILE A 376 -11.12 28.19 -4.71
C ILE A 376 -11.45 28.90 -3.38
N PRO A 377 -12.61 28.63 -2.76
CA PRO A 377 -12.94 29.13 -1.44
C PRO A 377 -11.91 28.68 -0.38
N ALA A 378 -11.69 29.49 0.65
CA ALA A 378 -10.73 29.21 1.72
C ALA A 378 -11.00 27.87 2.41
N ASP A 379 -12.28 27.57 2.63
CA ASP A 379 -12.81 26.36 3.26
C ASP A 379 -12.76 25.13 2.34
N GLU A 380 -12.53 25.30 1.04
CA GLU A 380 -12.42 24.19 0.08
C GLU A 380 -10.98 23.94 -0.40
N LEU A 381 -9.98 24.71 0.07
CA LEU A 381 -8.59 24.57 -0.37
C LEU A 381 -8.03 23.16 -0.11
N GLU A 382 -8.26 22.61 1.08
CA GLU A 382 -7.84 21.24 1.43
C GLU A 382 -8.52 20.18 0.55
N GLU A 383 -9.80 20.35 0.23
CA GLU A 383 -10.53 19.46 -0.69
C GLU A 383 -9.89 19.48 -2.09
N HIS A 384 -9.53 20.67 -2.60
CA HIS A 384 -8.88 20.82 -3.90
C HIS A 384 -7.46 20.24 -3.93
N LEU A 385 -6.68 20.38 -2.85
CA LEU A 385 -5.36 19.77 -2.73
C LEU A 385 -5.47 18.24 -2.64
N SER A 386 -6.46 17.72 -1.90
CA SER A 386 -6.74 16.28 -1.83
C SER A 386 -7.15 15.72 -3.19
N LEU A 387 -8.01 16.43 -3.93
CA LEU A 387 -8.37 16.06 -5.30
C LEU A 387 -7.17 16.14 -6.24
N LEU A 388 -6.30 17.13 -6.11
CA LEU A 388 -5.07 17.23 -6.92
C LEU A 388 -4.14 16.04 -6.66
N ASN A 389 -3.98 15.62 -5.40
CA ASN A 389 -3.18 14.45 -5.02
C ASN A 389 -3.77 13.15 -5.59
N LEU A 390 -5.10 13.05 -5.66
CA LEU A 390 -5.82 11.90 -6.19
C LEU A 390 -5.71 11.80 -7.72
N VAL A 391 -5.86 12.93 -8.43
CA VAL A 391 -6.04 12.91 -9.88
C VAL A 391 -4.79 13.35 -10.66
N ASN A 392 -3.62 13.44 -10.01
CA ASN A 392 -2.29 13.70 -10.57
C ASN A 392 -2.22 13.60 -12.12
N PHE A 393 -2.54 14.71 -12.78
CA PHE A 393 -2.72 14.75 -14.21
C PHE A 393 -1.40 15.10 -14.89
N GLY A 394 -0.66 14.11 -15.35
CA GLY A 394 0.63 14.42 -15.94
C GLY A 394 1.33 13.27 -16.61
N GLY A 395 0.69 12.57 -17.56
CA GLY A 395 1.34 11.73 -18.57
C GLY A 395 2.53 10.85 -18.10
N GLY A 396 2.52 10.38 -16.86
CA GLY A 396 3.61 9.60 -16.23
C GLY A 396 4.91 10.34 -15.88
N CYS A 397 4.99 11.66 -15.96
CA CYS A 397 6.27 12.40 -15.83
C CYS A 397 6.53 13.03 -14.46
N TYR A 398 5.49 13.28 -13.66
CA TYR A 398 5.59 13.84 -12.32
C TYR A 398 4.39 13.41 -11.47
N THR A 399 4.64 13.21 -10.18
CA THR A 399 3.61 13.07 -9.14
C THR A 399 3.82 14.19 -8.14
N ILE A 400 2.76 14.95 -7.85
CA ILE A 400 2.78 15.98 -6.83
C ILE A 400 1.93 15.53 -5.66
N TYR A 401 2.47 15.76 -4.47
CA TYR A 401 1.75 15.74 -3.23
C TYR A 401 1.71 17.16 -2.66
N ALA A 402 0.53 17.68 -2.40
CA ALA A 402 0.34 19.00 -1.82
C ALA A 402 -0.56 18.95 -0.59
N GLU A 403 -0.17 19.62 0.48
CA GLU A 403 -0.88 19.61 1.75
C GLU A 403 -0.78 20.98 2.43
N LEU A 404 -1.86 21.42 3.09
CA LEU A 404 -1.89 22.65 3.87
C LEU A 404 -1.36 22.38 5.28
N ARG A 405 -0.27 23.05 5.71
CA ARG A 405 0.26 23.01 7.08
C ARG A 405 0.70 24.40 7.51
N ASP A 406 0.37 24.79 8.74
CA ASP A 406 0.78 26.08 9.36
C ASP A 406 0.52 27.32 8.48
N GLY A 407 -0.59 27.32 7.73
CA GLY A 407 -0.96 28.42 6.82
C GLY A 407 -0.20 28.46 5.49
N ALA A 408 0.60 27.44 5.18
CA ALA A 408 1.30 27.28 3.91
C ALA A 408 0.96 25.93 3.26
N VAL A 409 0.83 25.93 1.94
CA VAL A 409 0.73 24.72 1.14
C VAL A 409 2.13 24.20 0.87
N HIS A 410 2.45 23.06 1.48
CA HIS A 410 3.66 22.30 1.25
C HIS A 410 3.46 21.37 0.08
N VAL A 411 4.37 21.45 -0.88
CA VAL A 411 4.33 20.69 -2.12
C VAL A 411 5.57 19.82 -2.19
N ASP A 412 5.40 18.52 -2.35
CA ASP A 412 6.43 17.56 -2.73
C ASP A 412 6.19 17.09 -4.17
N LYS A 413 7.10 17.47 -5.05
CA LYS A 413 7.15 17.12 -6.46
C LYS A 413 8.14 15.99 -6.63
N GLU A 414 7.61 14.78 -6.82
CA GLU A 414 8.36 13.65 -7.31
C GLU A 414 8.41 13.68 -8.85
N LEU A 415 9.56 14.07 -9.38
CA LEU A 415 9.90 13.85 -10.78
C LEU A 415 10.19 12.36 -10.99
N TRP A 416 9.28 11.64 -11.65
CA TRP A 416 9.62 10.33 -12.22
C TRP A 416 10.76 10.43 -13.25
N GLY A 417 11.00 11.65 -13.78
CA GLY A 417 12.13 11.97 -14.66
C GLY A 417 13.49 12.22 -13.99
N ASP A 418 13.60 12.36 -12.67
CA ASP A 418 14.91 12.71 -12.03
C ASP A 418 15.92 11.57 -11.98
N THR A 419 15.47 10.33 -12.21
CA THR A 419 16.34 9.19 -12.48
C THR A 419 17.15 9.39 -13.77
N PHE A 420 16.73 10.30 -14.68
CA PHE A 420 17.39 10.55 -15.96
C PHE A 420 18.44 11.68 -15.95
N ARG A 421 18.43 12.63 -15.00
CA ARG A 421 19.38 13.77 -15.02
C ARG A 421 20.74 13.49 -14.37
N TRP A 422 20.82 12.58 -13.38
CA TRP A 422 22.05 12.37 -12.60
C TRP A 422 23.22 11.70 -13.34
N ARG A 423 22.99 11.10 -14.52
CA ARG A 423 24.07 10.44 -15.29
C ARG A 423 24.92 11.38 -16.16
N ARG A 424 24.58 12.68 -16.30
CA ARG A 424 25.35 13.60 -17.17
C ARG A 424 26.42 14.43 -16.47
N ALA A 425 26.43 14.55 -15.14
CA ALA A 425 27.31 15.50 -14.43
C ALA A 425 28.62 14.91 -13.85
N ARG A 426 28.93 13.62 -14.06
CA ARG A 426 30.15 12.98 -13.51
C ARG A 426 31.19 12.47 -14.52
N SER A 427 31.03 12.75 -15.81
CA SER A 427 32.02 12.36 -16.83
C SER A 427 32.77 13.53 -17.49
N GLY A 428 32.76 14.72 -16.86
CA GLY A 428 33.33 15.94 -17.44
C GLY A 428 34.46 16.58 -16.63
N SER A 429 35.50 15.85 -16.22
CA SER A 429 36.87 16.40 -16.08
C SER A 429 37.89 15.33 -15.67
N ARG A 430 38.38 14.53 -16.62
CA ARG A 430 39.77 14.08 -16.63
C ARG A 430 40.27 14.07 -18.06
N SER A 431 40.96 15.15 -18.39
CA SER A 431 41.72 15.37 -19.61
C SER A 431 42.72 14.25 -19.84
N SER A 432 42.73 13.78 -21.08
CA SER A 432 43.80 13.01 -21.72
C SER A 432 45.12 13.76 -21.67
N THR A 433 46.20 13.08 -21.26
CA THR A 433 47.50 13.23 -21.93
C THR A 433 48.23 11.90 -21.85
N SER A 434 48.38 11.23 -22.99
CA SER A 434 49.36 10.15 -23.17
C SER A 434 50.66 10.73 -23.73
N GLY A 435 51.77 10.18 -23.26
CA GLY A 435 53.00 9.93 -24.01
C GLY A 435 53.73 11.09 -24.69
N ARG A 436 54.82 11.55 -24.07
CA ARG A 436 56.16 11.09 -24.45
C ARG A 436 57.00 10.86 -23.21
#